data_AF-A0A2H6NJ63-F1
#
_entry.id   AF-A0A2H6NJ63-F1
#
_cell.length_a   1.000
_cell.length_b   1.000
_cell.length_c   1.000
_cell.angle_alpha   90.00
_cell.angle_beta   90.00
_cell.angle_gamma   90.00
#
_symmetry.space_group_name_H-M   'P 1'
#
loop_
_entity.id
_entity.type
_entity.pdbx_description
1 polymer ?
#
loop_
_entity_poly.entity_id
_entity_poly.type
_entity_poly.pdbx_seq_one_letter_code
_entity_poly.pdbx_strand_id
1 'polypeptide(L)'
;EARGQYDELCIIMCVIPATISNNVPGTDFSLGSDTAVNAAMESCDRIKQSASGTKRRVFIVETMGGYCGYLSTVTGIAVGADAAYIYEDPFTIHDLKANVEHLTDKMKTDIQRGLVLRNEKCHEHYTTEFLYNLYSSEGKGIF
;
A
#
# COMPACT_ATOMS: atom_id res chain seq x y z
N GLU A 1 36.12 9.66 -3.28
CA GLU A 1 35.78 9.79 -1.85
C GLU A 1 36.00 11.23 -1.42
N ALA A 2 34.96 11.97 -1.06
CA ALA A 2 35.10 13.39 -0.71
C ALA A 2 36.04 13.61 0.49
N ARG A 3 36.14 12.63 1.41
CA ARG A 3 37.09 12.64 2.53
C ARG A 3 38.56 12.70 2.11
N GLY A 4 38.93 12.22 0.93
CA GLY A 4 40.31 12.32 0.43
C GLY A 4 40.65 13.70 -0.17
N GLN A 5 39.64 14.56 -0.35
CA GLN A 5 39.79 15.91 -0.93
C GLN A 5 39.48 17.02 0.09
N TYR A 6 38.70 16.71 1.13
CA TYR A 6 38.20 17.67 2.11
C TYR A 6 38.44 17.12 3.52
N ASP A 7 39.44 17.66 4.21
CA ASP A 7 39.80 17.30 5.59
C ASP A 7 38.65 17.57 6.57
N GLU A 8 37.77 18.53 6.25
CA GLU A 8 36.59 18.86 7.05
C GLU A 8 35.60 17.69 7.19
N LEU A 9 35.60 16.75 6.23
CA LEU A 9 34.74 15.58 6.23
C LEU A 9 35.34 14.38 7.00
N CYS A 10 36.57 14.50 7.50
CA CYS A 10 37.29 13.46 8.25
C CYS A 10 36.87 13.37 9.73
N ILE A 11 35.64 13.77 10.03
CA ILE A 11 34.97 13.55 11.31
C ILE A 11 34.22 12.23 11.32
N ILE A 12 33.87 11.74 12.51
CA ILE A 12 32.99 10.59 12.68
C ILE A 12 31.59 10.97 12.19
N MET A 13 31.03 10.18 11.27
CA MET A 13 29.69 10.37 10.74
C MET A 13 28.88 9.10 11.00
N CYS A 14 27.66 9.27 11.50
CA CYS A 14 26.69 8.20 11.72
C CYS A 14 25.33 8.67 11.20
N VAL A 15 24.53 7.75 10.65
CA VAL A 15 23.19 8.01 10.13
C VAL A 15 22.20 7.18 10.94
N ILE A 16 21.17 7.83 11.49
CA ILE A 16 20.01 7.16 12.06
C ILE A 16 18.92 7.15 10.99
N PRO A 17 18.52 5.98 10.47
CA PRO A 17 17.45 5.88 9.48
C PRO A 17 16.14 6.43 10.03
N ALA A 18 15.62 7.51 9.44
CA ALA A 18 14.37 8.15 9.84
C ALA A 18 13.54 8.47 8.59
N THR A 19 12.53 7.63 8.32
CA THR A 19 11.64 7.74 7.17
C THR A 19 10.41 6.87 7.40
N ILE A 20 9.27 7.26 6.83
CA ILE A 20 8.05 6.44 6.85
C ILE A 20 8.12 5.26 5.88
N SER A 21 8.97 5.34 4.85
CA SER A 21 9.05 4.37 3.76
C SER A 21 9.79 3.09 4.13
N ASN A 22 10.58 3.11 5.21
CA ASN A 22 11.45 2.01 5.62
C ASN A 22 12.40 1.49 4.53
N ASN A 23 12.97 2.41 3.75
CA ASN A 23 13.76 2.08 2.55
C ASN A 23 15.25 2.42 2.68
N VAL A 24 15.78 2.53 3.90
CA VAL A 24 17.20 2.80 4.14
C VAL A 24 17.96 1.48 4.19
N PRO A 25 18.92 1.22 3.29
CA PRO A 25 19.69 -0.02 3.30
C PRO A 25 20.46 -0.23 4.61
N GLY A 26 20.54 -1.48 5.06
CA GLY A 26 21.33 -1.87 6.24
C GLY A 26 20.58 -1.82 7.58
N THR A 27 19.29 -1.49 7.56
CA THR A 27 18.40 -1.64 8.72
C THR A 27 17.09 -2.28 8.28
N ASP A 28 16.47 -3.05 9.18
CA ASP A 28 15.12 -3.59 8.97
C ASP A 28 14.03 -2.56 9.33
N PHE A 29 14.39 -1.54 10.13
CA PHE A 29 13.46 -0.52 10.61
C PHE A 29 14.06 0.89 10.53
N SER A 30 13.24 1.83 10.11
CA SER A 30 13.49 3.27 10.21
C SER A 30 12.54 3.94 11.20
N LEU A 31 13.04 4.97 11.87
CA LEU A 31 12.25 5.80 12.75
C LEU A 31 11.09 6.45 11.97
N GLY A 32 9.88 6.32 12.50
CA GLY A 32 8.64 6.84 11.90
C GLY A 32 7.85 5.84 11.06
N SER A 33 8.44 4.69 10.70
CA SER A 33 7.74 3.66 9.91
C SER A 33 6.55 3.05 10.66
N ASP A 34 6.72 2.69 11.94
CA ASP A 34 5.63 2.17 12.79
C ASP A 34 4.49 3.19 12.99
N THR A 35 4.82 4.46 13.23
CA THR A 35 3.81 5.52 13.35
C THR A 35 3.00 5.69 12.06
N ALA A 36 3.66 5.58 10.90
CA ALA A 36 2.99 5.65 9.61
C ALA A 36 2.07 4.45 9.38
N VAL A 37 2.51 3.24 9.73
CA VAL A 37 1.67 2.02 9.66
C VAL A 37 0.42 2.20 10.53
N ASN A 38 0.57 2.66 11.78
CA ASN A 38 -0.57 2.90 12.68
C ASN A 38 -1.55 3.95 12.12
N ALA A 39 -1.05 5.05 11.58
CA ALA A 39 -1.91 6.07 10.96
C ALA A 39 -2.67 5.52 9.73
N ALA A 40 -2.01 4.70 8.91
CA ALA A 40 -2.64 4.06 7.75
C ALA A 40 -3.68 3.01 8.18
N MET A 41 -3.40 2.23 9.23
CA MET A 41 -4.36 1.29 9.82
C MET A 41 -5.61 2.01 10.30
N GLU A 42 -5.45 3.07 11.10
CA GLU A 42 -6.57 3.83 11.64
C GLU A 42 -7.42 4.45 10.52
N SER A 43 -6.78 4.95 9.46
CA SER A 43 -7.46 5.49 8.28
C SER A 43 -8.28 4.41 7.55
N CYS A 44 -7.69 3.23 7.34
CA CYS A 44 -8.38 2.09 6.73
C CYS A 44 -9.56 1.61 7.58
N ASP A 45 -9.42 1.60 8.91
CA ASP A 45 -10.50 1.23 9.82
C ASP A 45 -11.67 2.21 9.77
N ARG A 46 -11.39 3.52 9.75
CA ARG A 46 -12.42 4.56 9.58
C ARG A 46 -13.15 4.40 8.24
N ILE A 47 -12.42 4.07 7.16
CA ILE A 47 -13.02 3.80 5.84
C ILE A 47 -13.92 2.55 5.89
N LYS A 48 -13.45 1.44 6.48
CA LYS A 48 -14.23 0.21 6.66
C LYS A 48 -15.51 0.44 7.49
N GLN A 49 -15.43 1.28 8.52
CA GLN A 49 -16.61 1.69 9.30
C GLN A 49 -17.63 2.44 8.43
N SER A 50 -17.18 3.38 7.59
CA SER A 50 -18.06 4.08 6.66
C SER A 50 -18.74 3.14 5.64
N ALA A 51 -18.04 2.09 5.23
CA ALA A 51 -18.55 1.05 4.33
C ALA A 51 -19.67 0.23 4.98
N SER A 52 -19.69 0.11 6.31
CA SER A 52 -20.66 -0.74 7.01
C SER A 52 -22.10 -0.20 6.90
N GLY A 53 -22.27 1.11 6.67
CA GLY A 53 -23.58 1.74 6.46
C GLY A 53 -24.21 1.50 5.09
N THR A 54 -23.44 1.05 4.11
CA THR A 54 -23.89 0.81 2.73
C THR A 54 -23.21 -0.45 2.20
N LYS A 55 -23.98 -1.52 2.03
CA LYS A 55 -23.42 -2.80 1.59
C LYS A 55 -22.80 -2.70 0.19
N ARG A 56 -21.81 -3.54 -0.08
CA ARG A 56 -21.15 -3.73 -1.39
C ARG A 56 -20.35 -2.51 -1.84
N ARG A 57 -19.20 -2.29 -1.21
CA ARG A 57 -18.21 -1.29 -1.64
C ARG A 57 -16.79 -1.84 -1.55
N VAL A 58 -15.96 -1.50 -2.53
CA VAL A 58 -14.52 -1.74 -2.52
C VAL A 58 -13.79 -0.41 -2.45
N PHE A 59 -12.83 -0.30 -1.55
CA PHE A 59 -11.98 0.90 -1.44
C PHE A 59 -10.60 0.58 -1.98
N ILE A 60 -10.08 1.48 -2.81
CA ILE A 60 -8.69 1.44 -3.28
C ILE A 60 -7.97 2.59 -2.58
N VAL A 61 -6.96 2.24 -1.78
CA VAL A 61 -6.25 3.18 -0.93
C VAL A 61 -4.79 3.20 -1.35
N GLU A 62 -4.32 4.38 -1.78
CA GLU A 62 -2.92 4.60 -2.07
C GLU A 62 -2.14 4.90 -0.79
N THR A 63 -0.99 4.26 -0.62
CA THR A 63 -0.06 4.48 0.50
C THR A 63 1.28 4.99 -0.02
N MET A 64 1.94 5.84 0.77
CA MET A 64 3.31 6.28 0.49
C MET A 64 4.32 5.12 0.61
N GLY A 65 5.57 5.39 0.20
CA GLY A 65 6.67 4.42 0.35
C GLY A 65 7.72 4.52 -0.76
N GLY A 66 7.53 5.40 -1.75
CA GLY A 66 8.28 5.37 -2.98
C GLY A 66 8.15 4.00 -3.63
N TYR A 67 9.28 3.38 -3.97
CA TYR A 67 9.33 2.00 -4.48
C TYR A 67 9.37 0.93 -3.38
N CYS A 68 9.28 1.31 -2.10
CA CYS A 68 9.23 0.37 -1.00
C CYS A 68 7.78 0.11 -0.57
N GLY A 69 7.34 -1.14 -0.73
CA GLY A 69 6.02 -1.63 -0.36
C GLY A 69 5.83 -1.95 1.11
N TYR A 70 6.81 -1.65 1.99
CA TYR A 70 6.74 -1.97 3.43
C TYR A 70 5.44 -1.45 4.06
N LEU A 71 5.11 -0.17 3.85
CA LEU A 71 3.91 0.44 4.43
C LEU A 71 2.63 -0.25 3.93
N SER A 72 2.50 -0.45 2.61
CA SER A 72 1.33 -1.10 2.01
C SER A 72 1.16 -2.54 2.50
N THR A 73 2.25 -3.28 2.60
CA THR A 73 2.26 -4.70 2.95
C THR A 73 1.90 -4.89 4.43
N VAL A 74 2.60 -4.19 5.32
CA VAL A 74 2.37 -4.31 6.77
C VAL A 74 0.98 -3.78 7.14
N THR A 75 0.58 -2.63 6.59
CA THR A 75 -0.79 -2.13 6.78
C THR A 75 -1.81 -3.13 6.24
N GLY A 76 -1.60 -3.70 5.05
CA GLY A 76 -2.51 -4.66 4.43
C GLY A 76 -2.77 -5.90 5.29
N ILE A 77 -1.71 -6.48 5.86
CA ILE A 77 -1.80 -7.60 6.78
C ILE A 77 -2.59 -7.18 8.03
N ALA A 78 -2.28 -6.03 8.61
CA ALA A 78 -2.89 -5.62 9.86
C ALA A 78 -4.38 -5.23 9.74
N VAL A 79 -4.79 -4.67 8.60
CA VAL A 79 -6.19 -4.26 8.37
C VAL A 79 -7.05 -5.34 7.72
N GLY A 80 -6.43 -6.45 7.28
CA GLY A 80 -7.08 -7.50 6.49
C GLY A 80 -7.51 -7.01 5.10
N ALA A 81 -6.59 -6.34 4.39
CA ALA A 81 -6.82 -5.96 3.00
C ALA A 81 -6.91 -7.20 2.09
N ASP A 82 -7.76 -7.12 1.08
CA ASP A 82 -7.95 -8.16 0.07
C ASP A 82 -6.75 -8.25 -0.89
N ALA A 83 -6.05 -7.14 -1.09
CA ALA A 83 -4.77 -7.11 -1.78
C ALA A 83 -3.94 -5.89 -1.38
N ALA A 84 -2.63 -6.02 -1.56
CA ALA A 84 -1.67 -4.94 -1.50
C ALA A 84 -0.75 -5.01 -2.73
N TYR A 85 -0.87 -4.03 -3.63
CA TYR A 85 -0.02 -3.93 -4.82
C TYR A 85 1.24 -3.14 -4.50
N ILE A 86 2.41 -3.77 -4.67
CA ILE A 86 3.71 -3.21 -4.33
C ILE A 86 4.68 -3.30 -5.51
N TYR A 87 5.80 -2.59 -5.44
CA TYR A 87 6.79 -2.59 -6.53
C TYR A 87 7.63 -3.87 -6.53
N GLU A 88 7.87 -4.42 -5.34
CA GLU A 88 8.70 -5.61 -5.13
C GLU A 88 8.07 -6.90 -5.65
N ASP A 89 6.75 -6.90 -5.87
CA ASP A 89 5.99 -8.03 -6.42
C ASP A 89 5.26 -7.58 -7.72
N PRO A 90 5.90 -7.75 -8.89
CA PRO A 90 5.33 -7.34 -10.16
C PRO A 90 4.02 -8.06 -10.47
N PHE A 91 3.00 -7.30 -10.89
CA PHE A 91 1.69 -7.81 -11.22
C PHE A 91 1.25 -7.38 -12.63
N THR A 92 0.40 -8.20 -13.23
CA THR A 92 -0.13 -8.01 -14.58
C THR A 92 -1.63 -7.72 -14.54
N ILE A 93 -2.20 -7.38 -15.70
CA ILE A 93 -3.65 -7.21 -15.85
C ILE A 93 -4.43 -8.50 -15.50
N HIS A 94 -3.82 -9.68 -15.66
CA HIS A 94 -4.44 -10.95 -15.31
C HIS A 94 -4.60 -11.11 -13.79
N ASP A 95 -3.60 -10.66 -13.03
CA ASP A 95 -3.63 -10.70 -11.55
C ASP A 95 -4.68 -9.73 -11.02
N LEU A 96 -4.77 -8.53 -11.61
CA LEU A 96 -5.83 -7.57 -11.28
C LEU A 96 -7.22 -8.15 -11.54
N LYS A 97 -7.40 -8.80 -12.70
CA LYS A 97 -8.67 -9.43 -13.06
C LYS A 97 -9.04 -10.56 -12.09
N ALA A 98 -8.10 -11.43 -11.76
CA ALA A 98 -8.32 -12.52 -10.82
C ALA A 98 -8.76 -11.99 -9.44
N ASN A 99 -8.19 -10.87 -8.99
CA ASN A 99 -8.61 -10.23 -7.74
C ASN A 99 -10.03 -9.64 -7.83
N VAL A 100 -10.38 -9.00 -8.95
CA VAL A 100 -11.75 -8.51 -9.16
C VAL A 100 -12.78 -9.65 -9.15
N GLU A 101 -12.46 -10.79 -9.77
CA GLU A 101 -13.28 -12.00 -9.75
C GLU A 101 -13.42 -12.53 -8.30
N HIS A 102 -12.31 -12.59 -7.56
CA HIS A 102 -12.32 -12.98 -6.15
C HIS A 102 -13.21 -12.07 -5.29
N LEU A 103 -13.08 -10.75 -5.43
CA LEU A 103 -13.91 -9.78 -4.72
C LEU A 103 -15.38 -9.87 -5.11
N THR A 104 -15.67 -10.10 -6.38
CA THR A 104 -17.02 -10.34 -6.88
C THR A 104 -17.68 -11.53 -6.17
N ASP A 105 -16.94 -12.63 -5.99
CA ASP A 105 -17.43 -13.78 -5.24
C ASP A 105 -17.54 -13.49 -3.73
N LYS A 106 -16.59 -12.75 -3.16
CA LYS A 106 -16.64 -12.29 -1.77
C LYS A 106 -17.92 -11.49 -1.49
N MET A 107 -18.38 -10.64 -2.42
CA MET A 107 -19.60 -9.85 -2.25
C MET A 107 -20.89 -10.67 -2.19
N LYS A 108 -20.87 -11.95 -2.59
CA LYS A 108 -21.99 -12.89 -2.43
C LYS A 108 -22.08 -13.43 -1.00
N THR A 109 -21.03 -13.28 -0.20
CA THR A 109 -20.98 -13.70 1.21
C THR A 109 -21.57 -12.64 2.14
N ASP A 110 -21.52 -12.89 3.45
CA ASP A 110 -21.91 -11.91 4.48
C ASP A 110 -20.98 -10.69 4.54
N ILE A 111 -19.72 -10.83 4.13
CA ILE A 111 -18.73 -9.75 4.16
C ILE A 111 -18.73 -9.01 2.83
N GLN A 112 -19.63 -8.04 2.70
CA GLN A 112 -19.84 -7.28 1.47
C GLN A 112 -19.01 -5.99 1.42
N ARG A 113 -17.71 -6.12 1.70
CA ARG A 113 -16.74 -5.01 1.66
C ARG A 113 -15.40 -5.50 1.15
N GLY A 114 -14.74 -4.67 0.36
CA GLY A 114 -13.37 -4.90 -0.11
C GLY A 114 -12.44 -3.75 0.26
N LEU A 115 -11.18 -4.08 0.52
CA LEU A 115 -10.12 -3.09 0.74
C LEU A 115 -8.88 -3.52 -0.04
N VAL A 116 -8.42 -2.64 -0.93
CA VAL A 116 -7.25 -2.85 -1.77
C VAL A 116 -6.26 -1.73 -1.48
N LEU A 117 -5.03 -2.10 -1.15
CA LEU A 117 -3.95 -1.15 -0.96
C LEU A 117 -3.08 -1.10 -2.22
N ARG A 118 -2.58 0.08 -2.53
CA ARG A 118 -1.63 0.32 -3.63
C ARG A 118 -0.48 1.17 -3.12
N ASN A 119 0.75 0.70 -3.26
CA ASN A 119 1.92 1.55 -3.08
C ASN A 119 2.02 2.58 -4.23
N GLU A 120 2.34 3.84 -3.89
CA GLU A 120 2.35 4.96 -4.84
C GLU A 120 3.17 4.72 -6.12
N LYS A 121 4.28 3.97 -6.05
CA LYS A 121 5.14 3.63 -7.20
C LYS A 121 5.20 2.14 -7.52
N CYS A 122 4.14 1.38 -7.20
CA CYS A 122 4.08 -0.05 -7.51
C CYS A 122 4.19 -0.34 -9.02
N HIS A 123 3.66 0.55 -9.86
CA HIS A 123 3.65 0.42 -11.31
C HIS A 123 3.44 1.79 -11.96
N GLU A 124 4.05 2.04 -13.13
CA GLU A 124 3.96 3.30 -13.87
C GLU A 124 2.56 3.56 -14.47
N HIS A 125 2.02 2.57 -15.19
CA HIS A 125 0.70 2.70 -15.85
C HIS A 125 -0.50 2.29 -14.98
N TYR A 126 -0.33 1.34 -14.06
CA TYR A 126 -1.42 0.91 -13.17
C TYR A 126 -1.50 1.84 -11.95
N THR A 127 -2.01 3.04 -12.22
CA THR A 127 -2.26 4.09 -11.22
C THR A 127 -3.47 3.77 -10.36
N THR A 128 -3.62 4.48 -9.24
CA THR A 128 -4.83 4.37 -8.40
C THR A 128 -6.11 4.67 -9.19
N GLU A 129 -6.07 5.63 -10.10
CA GLU A 129 -7.20 5.93 -10.98
C GLU A 129 -7.49 4.80 -11.97
N PHE A 130 -6.45 4.18 -12.55
CA PHE A 130 -6.62 3.01 -13.42
C PHE A 130 -7.27 1.84 -12.66
N LEU A 131 -6.75 1.50 -11.47
CA LEU A 131 -7.31 0.45 -10.63
C LEU A 131 -8.76 0.77 -10.26
N TYR A 132 -9.06 2.03 -9.89
CA TYR A 132 -10.41 2.47 -9.57
C TYR A 132 -11.37 2.25 -10.74
N ASN A 133 -10.98 2.68 -11.94
CA ASN A 133 -11.81 2.53 -13.14
C ASN A 133 -12.00 1.06 -13.53
N LEU A 134 -10.97 0.23 -13.40
CA LEU A 134 -11.03 -1.21 -13.66
C LEU A 134 -12.03 -1.90 -12.72
N TYR A 135 -11.84 -1.72 -11.41
CA TYR A 135 -12.70 -2.34 -10.39
C TYR A 135 -14.14 -1.84 -10.49
N SER A 136 -14.35 -0.55 -10.78
CA SER A 136 -15.69 0.01 -10.96
C SER A 136 -16.39 -0.52 -12.21
N SER A 137 -15.64 -0.77 -13.28
CA SER A 137 -16.20 -1.25 -14.55
C SER A 137 -16.56 -2.73 -14.48
N GLU A 138 -15.64 -3.54 -13.97
CA GLU A 138 -15.80 -5.00 -13.87
C GLU A 138 -16.72 -5.40 -12.70
N GLY A 139 -16.77 -4.60 -11.62
CA GLY A 139 -17.66 -4.80 -10.47
C GLY A 139 -19.10 -4.31 -10.68
N LYS A 140 -19.43 -3.77 -11.85
CA LYS A 140 -20.70 -3.07 -12.11
C LYS A 140 -21.92 -3.93 -11.78
N GLY A 141 -22.76 -3.45 -10.87
CA GLY A 141 -23.98 -4.13 -10.42
C GLY A 141 -23.77 -5.11 -9.26
N ILE A 142 -22.52 -5.28 -8.82
CA ILE A 142 -22.14 -6.15 -7.71
C ILE A 142 -21.66 -5.33 -6.53
N PHE A 143 -20.75 -4.38 -6.74
CA PHE A 143 -20.21 -3.45 -5.75
C PHE A 143 -19.87 -2.09 -6.35
#